data_AF-A0A314YDR1-F1
#
_entry.id   AF-A0A314YDR1-F1
#
_cell.length_a   1.000
_cell.length_b   1.000
_cell.length_c   1.000
_cell.angle_alpha   90.00
_cell.angle_beta   90.00
_cell.angle_gamma   90.00
#
_symmetry.space_group_name_H-M   'P 1'
#
loop_
_entity.id
_entity.type
_entity.pdbx_description
1 polymer ?
#
loop_
_entity_poly.entity_id
_entity_poly.type
_entity_poly.pdbx_seq_one_letter_code
_entity_poly.pdbx_strand_id
1 'polypeptide(L)'
;MSSTLLEVTRAGHEEVERLERLIVKDFQNEPPSSKDRLYQGHRVRHMIDTISSTTERLIEIYEDKDNARKDEIAALGGQTATGINVFSAFYDRLKEIREYHRKHPAARVVDANEEEEALLKEEPQIEMSLEYS
;
A
#
# COMPACT_ATOMS: atom_id res chain seq x y z
N MET A 1 1.61 -15.32 0.45
CA MET A 1 0.16 -15.09 0.59
C MET A 1 -0.30 -14.52 -0.73
N SER A 2 -1.22 -15.15 -1.45
CA SER A 2 -1.99 -14.39 -2.44
C SER A 2 -2.84 -13.42 -1.62
N SER A 3 -2.41 -12.16 -1.54
CA SER A 3 -3.19 -11.11 -0.87
C SER A 3 -4.60 -11.12 -1.47
N THR A 4 -5.63 -11.14 -0.62
CA THR A 4 -7.01 -11.08 -1.11
C THR A 4 -7.25 -9.71 -1.74
N LEU A 5 -8.20 -9.58 -2.66
CA LEU A 5 -8.43 -8.33 -3.37
C LEU A 5 -8.77 -7.19 -2.40
N LEU A 6 -9.52 -7.48 -1.33
CA LEU A 6 -9.83 -6.50 -0.29
C LEU A 6 -8.58 -6.11 0.51
N GLU A 7 -7.67 -7.04 0.78
CA GLU A 7 -6.41 -6.73 1.45
C GLU A 7 -5.48 -5.91 0.54
N VAL A 8 -5.42 -6.21 -0.76
CA VAL A 8 -4.71 -5.37 -1.76
C VAL A 8 -5.30 -3.96 -1.78
N THR A 9 -6.64 -3.85 -1.74
CA THR A 9 -7.33 -2.55 -1.70
C THR A 9 -6.97 -1.77 -0.44
N ARG A 10 -7.02 -2.42 0.73
CA ARG A 10 -6.67 -1.83 2.02
C ARG A 10 -5.21 -1.35 2.03
N ALA A 11 -4.28 -2.20 1.58
CA ALA A 11 -2.86 -1.88 1.51
C ALA A 11 -2.58 -0.72 0.54
N GLY A 12 -3.31 -0.64 -0.59
CA GLY A 12 -3.20 0.46 -1.53
C GLY A 12 -3.62 1.80 -0.92
N HIS A 13 -4.74 1.85 -0.19
CA HIS A 13 -5.16 3.06 0.53
C HIS A 13 -4.17 3.45 1.62
N GLU A 14 -3.68 2.47 2.38
CA GLU A 14 -2.68 2.70 3.42
C GLU A 14 -1.38 3.29 2.85
N GLU A 15 -0.93 2.79 1.70
CA GLU A 15 0.25 3.31 1.00
C GLU A 15 0.05 4.75 0.53
N VAL A 16 -1.11 5.07 -0.04
CA VAL A 16 -1.44 6.45 -0.44
C VAL A 16 -1.39 7.38 0.77
N GLU A 17 -2.02 7.00 1.89
CA GLU A 17 -2.02 7.80 3.12
C GLU A 17 -0.61 7.99 3.69
N ARG A 18 0.22 6.94 3.69
CA ARG A 18 1.63 7.02 4.12
C ARG A 18 2.42 8.01 3.27
N LEU A 19 2.32 7.92 1.94
CA LEU A 19 3.04 8.82 1.04
C LEU A 19 2.57 10.27 1.19
N GLU A 20 1.27 10.51 1.38
CA GLU A 20 0.75 11.85 1.67
C GLU A 20 1.34 12.43 2.96
N ARG A 21 1.37 11.64 4.04
CA ARG A 21 2.00 12.03 5.32
C ARG A 21 3.49 12.30 5.15
N LEU A 22 4.19 11.48 4.36
CA LEU A 22 5.61 11.62 4.07
C LEU A 22 5.91 12.93 3.32
N ILE A 23 5.09 13.28 2.32
CA ILE A 23 5.19 14.55 1.59
C ILE A 23 4.99 15.73 2.56
N VAL A 24 3.98 15.68 3.42
CA VAL A 24 3.73 16.74 4.42
C VAL A 24 4.93 16.89 5.36
N LYS A 25 5.48 15.77 5.84
CA LYS A 25 6.66 15.75 6.72
C LYS A 25 7.92 16.25 6.02
N ASP A 26 8.12 15.92 4.75
CA ASP A 26 9.24 16.44 3.96
C ASP A 26 9.14 17.96 3.81
N PHE A 27 7.94 18.49 3.48
CA PHE A 27 7.73 19.94 3.35
C PHE A 27 7.78 20.73 4.65
N GLN A 28 7.57 20.10 5.81
CA GLN A 28 7.81 20.75 7.11
C GLN A 28 9.30 21.05 7.35
N ASN A 29 10.21 20.37 6.65
CA ASN A 29 11.64 20.61 6.72
C ASN A 29 12.06 21.56 5.59
N GLU A 30 12.34 22.81 5.93
CA GLU A 30 12.83 23.78 4.95
C GLU A 30 14.27 23.42 4.51
N PRO A 31 14.52 23.20 3.20
CA PRO A 31 15.84 22.83 2.72
C PRO A 31 16.83 24.00 2.86
N PRO A 32 18.03 23.77 3.45
CA PRO A 32 18.98 24.84 3.73
C PRO A 32 19.72 25.34 2.47
N SER A 33 19.72 24.54 1.39
CA SER A 33 20.39 24.89 0.13
C SER A 33 19.48 24.67 -1.09
N SER A 34 19.84 25.30 -2.22
CA SER A 34 19.16 25.08 -3.51
C SER A 34 19.27 23.62 -3.98
N LYS A 35 20.40 22.97 -3.67
CA LYS A 35 20.63 21.55 -3.97
C LYS A 35 19.67 20.66 -3.18
N ASP A 36 19.50 20.92 -1.88
CA ASP A 36 18.59 20.14 -1.03
C ASP A 36 17.13 20.36 -1.42
N ARG A 37 16.78 21.57 -1.88
CA ARG A 37 15.47 21.87 -2.46
C ARG A 37 15.20 21.07 -3.73
N LEU A 38 16.22 20.92 -4.59
CA LEU A 38 16.10 20.08 -5.79
C LEU A 38 15.87 18.61 -5.40
N TYR A 39 16.64 18.07 -4.46
CA TYR A 39 16.46 16.71 -3.96
C TYR A 39 15.06 16.47 -3.36
N GLN A 40 14.58 17.41 -2.53
CA GLN A 40 13.22 17.39 -1.99
C GLN A 40 12.17 17.36 -3.12
N GLY A 41 12.34 18.20 -4.14
CA GLY A 41 11.45 18.21 -5.30
C GLY A 41 11.40 16.87 -6.04
N HIS A 42 12.55 16.20 -6.22
CA HIS A 42 12.60 14.88 -6.83
C HIS A 42 11.93 13.79 -5.98
N ARG A 43 12.18 13.77 -4.66
CA ARG A 43 11.51 12.82 -3.76
C ARG A 43 9.99 13.00 -3.78
N VAL A 44 9.51 14.23 -3.64
CA VAL A 44 8.06 14.53 -3.65
C VAL A 44 7.44 14.15 -4.99
N ARG A 45 8.11 14.42 -6.11
CA ARG A 45 7.63 13.99 -7.43
C ARG A 45 7.48 12.47 -7.51
N HIS A 46 8.49 11.72 -7.07
CA HIS A 46 8.43 10.26 -7.06
C HIS A 46 7.29 9.73 -6.20
N MET A 47 7.07 10.33 -5.02
CA MET A 47 5.95 9.98 -4.14
C MET A 47 4.60 10.24 -4.83
N ILE A 48 4.43 11.39 -5.49
CA ILE A 48 3.21 11.74 -6.23
C ILE A 48 2.95 10.76 -7.38
N ASP A 49 3.98 10.44 -8.18
CA ASP A 49 3.85 9.48 -9.29
C ASP A 49 3.39 8.10 -8.77
N THR A 50 3.90 7.69 -7.61
CA THR A 50 3.52 6.43 -6.94
C THR A 50 2.08 6.48 -6.41
N ILE A 51 1.65 7.60 -5.81
CA ILE A 51 0.26 7.82 -5.38
C ILE A 51 -0.69 7.72 -6.58
N SER A 52 -0.36 8.38 -7.70
CA SER A 52 -1.18 8.35 -8.92
C SER A 52 -1.32 6.93 -9.45
N SER A 53 -0.22 6.20 -9.65
CA SER A 53 -0.27 4.81 -10.13
C SER A 53 -1.06 3.89 -9.19
N THR A 54 -0.93 4.09 -7.88
CA THR A 54 -1.68 3.29 -6.90
C THR A 54 -3.17 3.61 -6.91
N THR A 55 -3.51 4.89 -7.08
CA THR A 55 -4.91 5.34 -7.18
C THR A 55 -5.57 4.83 -8.45
N GLU A 56 -4.88 4.84 -9.59
CA GLU A 56 -5.37 4.25 -10.84
C GLU A 56 -5.72 2.78 -10.68
N ARG A 57 -4.83 2.00 -10.05
CA ARG A 57 -5.07 0.59 -9.74
C ARG A 57 -6.25 0.40 -8.79
N LEU A 58 -6.40 1.26 -7.78
CA LEU A 58 -7.55 1.22 -6.88
C LEU A 58 -8.85 1.47 -7.65
N ILE A 59 -8.87 2.44 -8.57
CA ILE A 59 -10.02 2.72 -9.43
C ILE A 59 -10.39 1.48 -10.24
N GLU A 60 -9.43 0.80 -10.86
CA GLU A 60 -9.69 -0.44 -11.61
C GLU A 60 -10.31 -1.54 -10.73
N ILE A 61 -9.86 -1.68 -9.47
CA ILE A 61 -10.45 -2.62 -8.51
C ILE A 61 -11.89 -2.23 -8.15
N TYR A 62 -12.17 -0.93 -8.03
CA TYR A 62 -13.53 -0.44 -7.77
C TYR A 62 -14.47 -0.55 -8.97
N GLU A 63 -13.95 -0.45 -10.19
CA GLU A 63 -14.72 -0.70 -11.43
C GLU A 63 -15.22 -2.15 -11.51
N ASP A 64 -14.50 -3.09 -10.90
CA ASP A 64 -14.93 -4.49 -10.68
C ASP A 64 -15.44 -5.18 -11.98
N LYS A 65 -14.73 -4.98 -13.09
CA LYS A 65 -15.13 -5.45 -14.43
C LYS A 65 -15.30 -6.97 -14.51
N ASP A 66 -14.55 -7.72 -13.70
CA ASP A 66 -14.57 -9.17 -13.62
C ASP A 66 -15.44 -9.71 -12.47
N ASN A 67 -16.08 -8.84 -11.68
CA ASN A 67 -16.81 -9.13 -10.45
C ASN A 67 -15.97 -9.78 -9.33
N ALA A 68 -14.64 -9.77 -9.41
CA ALA A 68 -13.78 -10.40 -8.42
C ALA A 68 -14.00 -9.82 -7.01
N ARG A 69 -14.24 -8.51 -6.90
CA ARG A 69 -14.49 -7.85 -5.61
C ARG A 69 -15.83 -8.27 -5.04
N LYS A 70 -16.87 -8.29 -5.87
CA LYS A 70 -18.19 -8.76 -5.46
C LYS A 70 -18.17 -10.22 -5.02
N ASP A 71 -17.46 -11.08 -5.75
CA ASP A 71 -17.33 -12.50 -5.44
C ASP A 71 -16.57 -12.74 -4.13
N GLU A 72 -15.50 -11.98 -3.88
CA GLU A 72 -14.79 -12.03 -2.59
C GLU A 72 -15.71 -11.60 -1.43
N ILE A 73 -16.48 -10.52 -1.59
CA ILE A 73 -17.44 -10.06 -0.58
C ILE A 73 -18.52 -11.13 -0.33
N ALA A 74 -19.06 -11.75 -1.39
CA ALA A 74 -20.05 -12.82 -1.27
C ALA A 74 -19.48 -14.04 -0.54
N ALA A 75 -18.25 -14.43 -0.86
CA ALA A 75 -17.54 -15.52 -0.19
C ALA A 75 -17.32 -15.23 1.31
N LEU A 76 -16.96 -13.99 1.66
CA LEU A 76 -16.87 -13.53 3.05
C LEU A 76 -18.23 -13.55 3.77
N GLY A 77 -19.31 -13.24 3.04
CA GLY A 77 -20.68 -13.37 3.52
C GLY A 77 -21.17 -14.82 3.67
N GLY A 78 -20.31 -15.81 3.39
CA GLY A 78 -20.65 -17.23 3.46
C GLY A 78 -21.62 -17.69 2.37
N GLN A 79 -21.78 -16.92 1.28
CA GLN A 79 -22.56 -17.37 0.13
C GLN A 79 -21.79 -18.44 -0.61
N THR A 80 -22.38 -19.64 -0.66
CA THR A 80 -21.86 -20.79 -1.39
C THR A 80 -22.90 -21.24 -2.41
N ALA A 81 -22.49 -22.06 -3.39
CA ALA A 81 -23.39 -22.62 -4.40
C ALA A 81 -24.59 -23.39 -3.80
N THR A 82 -24.48 -23.84 -2.55
CA THR A 82 -25.49 -24.62 -1.82
C THR A 82 -26.28 -23.82 -0.77
N GLY A 83 -26.04 -22.52 -0.62
CA GLY A 83 -26.71 -21.65 0.35
C GLY A 83 -25.76 -20.78 1.17
N ILE A 84 -26.27 -20.15 2.24
CA ILE A 84 -25.49 -19.27 3.12
C ILE A 84 -24.96 -20.07 4.32
N ASN A 85 -23.64 -20.23 4.43
CA ASN A 85 -22.97 -20.85 5.57
C ASN A 85 -21.82 -19.98 6.11
N VAL A 86 -22.20 -18.89 6.77
CA VAL A 86 -21.29 -17.87 7.32
C VAL A 86 -20.35 -18.46 8.38
N PHE A 87 -20.83 -19.40 9.20
CA PHE A 87 -20.03 -19.98 10.28
C PHE A 87 -18.84 -20.79 9.75
N SER A 88 -19.03 -21.58 8.68
CA SER A 88 -17.93 -22.33 8.07
C SER A 88 -16.83 -21.41 7.53
N ALA A 89 -17.20 -20.39 6.75
CA ALA A 89 -16.29 -19.40 6.20
C ALA A 89 -15.49 -18.66 7.30
N PHE A 90 -16.16 -18.33 8.41
CA PHE A 90 -15.49 -17.70 9.55
C PHE A 90 -14.41 -18.60 10.18
N TYR A 91 -14.73 -19.87 10.44
CA TYR A 91 -13.77 -20.79 11.07
C TYR A 91 -12.58 -21.12 10.15
N ASP A 92 -12.82 -21.24 8.84
CA ASP A 92 -11.75 -21.46 7.87
C ASP A 92 -10.76 -20.27 7.84
N ARG A 93 -11.28 -19.03 7.88
CA ARG A 93 -10.43 -17.83 7.97
C ARG A 93 -9.72 -17.70 9.31
N LEU A 94 -10.39 -18.01 10.42
CA LEU A 94 -9.75 -18.01 11.74
C LEU A 94 -8.59 -19.01 11.79
N LYS A 95 -8.76 -20.17 11.15
CA LYS A 95 -7.71 -21.19 11.04
C LYS A 95 -6.53 -20.67 10.21
N GLU A 96 -6.80 -20.05 9.07
CA GLU A 96 -5.78 -19.43 8.20
C GLU A 96 -4.96 -18.37 8.96
N ILE A 97 -5.63 -17.45 9.66
CA ILE A 97 -4.98 -16.40 10.46
C ILE A 97 -4.10 -17.01 11.56
N ARG A 98 -4.60 -18.01 12.29
CA ARG A 98 -3.84 -18.70 13.33
C ARG A 98 -2.61 -19.41 12.77
N GLU A 99 -2.75 -20.04 11.60
CA GLU A 99 -1.65 -20.73 10.95
C GLU A 99 -0.59 -19.74 10.45
N TYR A 100 -1.01 -18.59 9.93
CA TYR A 100 -0.11 -17.52 9.54
C TYR A 100 0.73 -17.02 10.72
N HIS A 101 0.11 -16.66 11.85
CA HIS A 101 0.83 -16.20 13.04
C HIS A 101 1.72 -17.27 13.66
N ARG A 102 1.35 -18.56 13.53
CA ARG A 102 2.21 -19.66 13.95
C ARG A 102 3.46 -19.78 13.09
N LYS A 103 3.34 -19.58 11.77
CA LYS A 103 4.46 -19.65 10.81
C LYS A 103 5.34 -18.41 10.85
N HIS A 104 4.80 -17.27 11.27
CA HIS A 104 5.51 -15.98 11.32
C HIS A 104 5.51 -15.40 12.74
N PRO A 105 6.14 -16.07 13.72
CA PRO A 105 6.18 -15.59 15.11
C PRO A 105 6.99 -14.30 15.27
N ALA A 106 7.84 -13.98 14.29
CA ALA A 106 8.62 -12.75 14.21
C ALA A 106 8.02 -11.71 13.25
N ALA A 107 6.77 -11.85 12.81
CA ALA A 107 6.06 -10.80 12.10
C ALA A 107 5.91 -9.60 13.05
N ARG A 108 6.91 -8.73 13.03
CA ARG A 108 6.99 -7.53 13.85
C ARG A 108 5.91 -6.57 13.34
N VAL A 109 5.12 -6.02 14.25
CA VAL A 109 4.36 -4.80 13.94
C VAL A 109 5.43 -3.73 13.78
N VAL A 110 5.80 -3.43 12.54
CA VAL A 110 6.70 -2.31 12.28
C VAL A 110 5.87 -1.06 12.54
N ASP A 111 6.37 -0.19 13.41
CA ASP A 111 5.74 1.10 13.66
C ASP A 111 5.87 1.91 12.37
N ALA A 112 4.74 2.35 11.80
CA ALA A 112 4.72 3.12 10.56
C ALA A 112 5.64 4.35 10.62
N ASN A 113 5.86 4.91 11.82
CA ASN A 113 6.77 6.03 12.02
C ASN A 113 8.25 5.69 11.78
N GLU A 114 8.68 4.46 12.09
CA GLU A 114 10.07 4.03 11.90
C GLU A 114 10.41 3.85 10.41
N GLU A 115 9.46 3.39 9.60
CA GLU A 115 9.62 3.26 8.14
C GLU A 115 9.64 4.62 7.43
N GLU A 116 8.74 5.53 7.82
CA GLU A 116 8.71 6.90 7.28
C GLU A 116 10.04 7.64 7.48
N GLU A 117 10.69 7.47 8.63
CA GLU A 117 12.00 8.06 8.88
C GLU A 117 13.13 7.47 8.03
N ALA A 118 13.06 6.19 7.70
CA ALA A 118 14.07 5.54 6.88
C ALA A 118 14.01 6.04 5.43
N LEU A 119 12.80 6.18 4.88
CA LEU A 119 12.57 6.67 3.52
C LEU A 119 13.03 8.13 3.32
N LEU A 120 12.91 8.99 4.33
CA LEU A 120 13.39 10.39 4.25
C LEU A 120 14.93 10.49 4.28
N LYS A 121 15.63 9.48 4.80
CA LYS A 121 17.09 9.45 4.88
C LYS A 121 17.74 8.92 3.61
N GLU A 122 16.97 8.27 2.74
CA GLU A 122 17.48 7.71 1.50
C GLU A 122 17.71 8.84 0.47
N GLU A 123 18.96 9.03 0.04
CA GLU A 123 19.28 10.00 -1.01
C GLU A 123 18.68 9.51 -2.34
N PRO A 124 17.80 10.30 -2.99
CA PRO A 124 17.22 9.88 -4.26
C PRO A 124 18.33 9.75 -5.31
N GLN A 125 18.38 8.62 -6.02
CA GLN A 125 19.30 8.46 -7.14
C GLN A 125 18.87 9.36 -8.29
N ILE A 126 19.64 10.43 -8.53
CA ILE A 126 19.43 11.32 -9.68
C ILE A 126 20.20 10.74 -10.87
N GLU A 127 19.50 10.08 -11.79
CA GLU A 127 20.01 9.90 -13.15
C GLU A 127 19.90 11.23 -13.89
N MET A 128 21.02 11.96 -13.95
CA MET A 128 21.14 13.13 -14.83
C MET A 128 21.15 12.62 -16.27
N SER A 129 20.01 12.69 -16.97
CA SER A 129 19.98 12.47 -18.42
C SER A 129 20.76 13.62 -19.08
N LEU A 130 22.05 13.40 -19.33
CA LEU A 130 22.89 14.28 -20.12
C LEU A 130 22.50 14.17 -21.60
N GLU A 131 21.33 14.67 -21.97
CA GLU A 131 21.06 15.04 -23.35
C GLU A 131 21.67 16.43 -23.58
N TYR A 132 22.98 16.43 -23.86
CA TYR A 132 23.62 17.55 -24.53
C TYR A 132 23.25 17.48 -26.03
N SER A 133 22.38 18.43 -26.41
CA SER A 133 22.23 19.11 -27.73
C SER A 133 22.36 18.31 -29.02
#